data_AF-A0A356MKW9-F1
#
_entry.id   AF-A0A356MKW9-F1
#
_cell.length_a   1.000
_cell.length_b   1.000
_cell.length_c   1.000
_cell.angle_alpha   90.00
_cell.angle_beta   90.00
_cell.angle_gamma   90.00
#
_symmetry.space_group_name_H-M   'P 1'
#
loop_
_entity.id
_entity.type
_entity.pdbx_description
1 polymer ?
#
loop_
_entity_poly.entity_id
_entity_poly.type
_entity_poly.pdbx_seq_one_letter_code
_entity_poly.pdbx_strand_id
1 'polypeptide(L)'
;MSSYRVPDNVTKDVQLIAKAKKNQSKVDEINNKIDSISKKYRSSDQESVPDKIELERISYKKPTDEEIKQTSEELLKDYKNSSIKNIDDEYKKKEDNLYSNKSQLIENNDSTKQKLNDYYTDASKNVEAQALKRGLSRSSIVINQLDAFEKSKIDDYKKLDDELSSQINAINFELNALSSQKDNALNSFNISYAVKLQEKINSLQEELTKKENEVIKYNNEIAVKEAEFNKKVDELKNSIDKDNWEEAIKNVDLYGKYGSKIIDKARNEEIYSTVKEYLDSLNDEELEYVLSDPDFKKKMGDYYSKIYEEYR
;
A
#
# COMPACT_ATOMS: atom_id res chain seq x y z
N MET A 1 -89.19 29.70 -53.96
CA MET A 1 -88.10 28.93 -53.30
C MET A 1 -87.79 29.64 -51.99
N SER A 2 -88.06 29.01 -50.85
CA SER A 2 -87.74 29.59 -49.54
C SER A 2 -86.27 29.27 -49.21
N SER A 3 -85.43 30.28 -49.03
CA SER A 3 -84.02 30.08 -48.65
C SER A 3 -83.94 29.80 -47.15
N TYR A 4 -83.54 28.59 -46.78
CA TYR A 4 -83.28 28.23 -45.39
C TYR A 4 -82.02 28.97 -44.90
N ARG A 5 -82.18 29.94 -43.99
CA ARG A 5 -81.06 30.56 -43.26
C ARG A 5 -80.81 29.75 -41.99
N VAL A 6 -79.57 29.26 -41.81
CA VAL A 6 -79.15 28.56 -40.60
C VAL A 6 -79.19 29.55 -39.42
N PRO A 7 -79.84 29.20 -38.30
CA PRO A 7 -79.89 30.03 -37.09
C PRO A 7 -78.49 30.34 -36.50
N ASP A 8 -78.27 31.56 -36.01
CA ASP A 8 -76.97 32.04 -35.49
C ASP A 8 -76.40 31.20 -34.32
N ASN A 9 -77.27 30.56 -33.54
CA ASN A 9 -76.86 29.63 -32.48
C ASN A 9 -76.24 28.35 -33.05
N VAL A 10 -76.78 27.80 -34.14
CA VAL A 10 -76.22 26.63 -34.81
C VAL A 10 -74.86 26.95 -35.44
N THR A 11 -74.69 28.16 -35.98
CA THR A 11 -73.39 28.64 -36.50
C THR A 11 -72.34 28.76 -35.38
N LYS A 12 -72.73 29.28 -34.20
CA LYS A 12 -71.84 29.35 -33.03
C LYS A 12 -71.49 27.97 -32.49
N ASP A 13 -72.45 27.06 -32.40
CA ASP A 13 -72.22 25.68 -31.93
C ASP A 13 -71.28 24.92 -32.86
N VAL A 14 -71.44 25.08 -34.19
CA VAL A 14 -70.55 24.48 -35.19
C VAL A 14 -69.14 25.10 -35.12
N GLN A 15 -69.02 26.41 -34.88
CA GLN A 15 -67.73 27.07 -34.68
C GLN A 15 -67.03 26.63 -33.39
N LEU A 16 -67.77 26.44 -32.31
CA LEU A 16 -67.26 25.91 -31.04
C LEU A 16 -66.79 24.45 -31.19
N ILE A 17 -67.57 23.62 -31.88
CA ILE A 17 -67.19 22.23 -32.21
C ILE A 17 -65.94 22.21 -33.11
N ALA A 18 -65.87 23.07 -34.12
CA ALA A 18 -64.70 23.16 -35.00
C ALA A 18 -63.45 23.66 -34.26
N LYS A 19 -63.59 24.63 -33.34
CA LYS A 19 -62.51 25.14 -32.50
C LYS A 19 -62.03 24.08 -31.51
N ALA A 20 -62.95 23.38 -30.83
CA ALA A 20 -62.63 22.27 -29.95
C ALA A 20 -61.90 21.14 -30.70
N LYS A 21 -62.33 20.82 -31.94
CA LYS A 21 -61.67 19.82 -32.78
C LYS A 21 -60.27 20.26 -33.24
N LYS A 22 -60.08 21.54 -33.54
CA LYS A 22 -58.77 22.11 -33.89
C LYS A 22 -57.81 22.05 -32.70
N ASN A 23 -58.28 22.42 -31.51
CA ASN A 23 -57.48 22.38 -30.29
C ASN A 23 -57.15 20.94 -29.86
N GLN A 24 -58.11 20.02 -30.01
CA GLN A 24 -57.86 18.58 -29.81
C GLN A 24 -56.76 18.07 -30.74
N SER A 25 -56.75 18.49 -32.01
CA SER A 25 -55.68 18.14 -32.96
C SER A 25 -54.29 18.63 -32.49
N LYS A 26 -54.20 19.72 -31.72
CA LYS A 26 -52.94 20.21 -31.16
C LYS A 26 -52.46 19.38 -29.98
N VAL A 27 -53.38 18.98 -29.11
CA VAL A 27 -53.13 17.99 -28.05
C VAL A 27 -52.65 16.68 -28.66
N ASP A 28 -53.33 16.19 -29.70
CA ASP A 28 -52.97 14.95 -30.38
C ASP A 28 -51.58 15.05 -31.05
N GLU A 29 -51.27 16.17 -31.69
CA GLU A 29 -49.95 16.43 -32.29
C GLU A 29 -48.82 16.37 -31.25
N ILE A 30 -48.95 17.05 -30.10
CA ILE A 30 -47.90 17.01 -29.08
C ILE A 30 -47.79 15.65 -28.41
N ASN A 31 -48.93 15.02 -28.13
CA ASN A 31 -48.98 13.70 -27.53
C ASN A 31 -48.34 12.65 -28.46
N ASN A 32 -48.53 12.78 -29.78
CA ASN A 32 -47.88 11.92 -30.76
C ASN A 32 -46.37 12.18 -30.87
N LYS A 33 -45.90 13.42 -30.71
CA LYS A 33 -44.47 13.75 -30.65
C LYS A 33 -43.82 13.17 -29.40
N ILE A 34 -44.45 13.33 -28.24
CA ILE A 34 -44.01 12.72 -26.98
C ILE A 34 -43.95 11.19 -27.13
N ASP A 35 -44.96 10.57 -27.75
CA ASP A 35 -44.98 9.14 -28.01
C ASP A 35 -43.90 8.70 -29.00
N SER A 36 -43.60 9.52 -30.00
CA SER A 36 -42.57 9.24 -31.00
C SER A 36 -41.16 9.31 -30.42
N ILE A 37 -40.89 10.30 -29.56
CA ILE A 37 -39.63 10.38 -28.79
C ILE A 37 -39.56 9.19 -27.83
N SER A 38 -40.65 8.91 -27.12
CA SER A 38 -40.74 7.75 -26.23
C SER A 38 -40.53 6.43 -26.98
N LYS A 39 -40.90 6.33 -28.26
CA LYS A 39 -40.63 5.19 -29.16
C LYS A 39 -39.22 5.19 -29.76
N LYS A 40 -38.62 6.36 -30.03
CA LYS A 40 -37.23 6.49 -30.54
C LYS A 40 -36.21 5.92 -29.56
N TYR A 41 -36.46 6.09 -28.26
CA TYR A 41 -35.68 5.44 -27.20
C TYR A 41 -36.07 3.97 -26.96
N ARG A 42 -36.86 3.34 -27.87
CA ARG A 42 -37.22 1.91 -27.89
C ARG A 42 -36.59 1.17 -29.10
N SER A 43 -35.31 1.33 -29.38
CA SER A 43 -34.71 0.76 -30.60
C SER A 43 -34.70 -0.77 -30.64
N SER A 44 -34.99 -1.28 -31.84
CA SER A 44 -34.59 -2.57 -32.39
C SER A 44 -33.08 -2.60 -32.64
N ASP A 45 -32.43 -3.68 -32.25
CA ASP A 45 -31.62 -4.55 -33.12
C ASP A 45 -31.02 -5.66 -32.25
N GLN A 46 -30.79 -6.81 -32.89
CA GLN A 46 -30.44 -8.08 -32.28
C GLN A 46 -29.30 -7.98 -31.26
N GLU A 47 -29.61 -8.31 -30.00
CA GLU A 47 -28.74 -9.09 -29.11
C GLU A 47 -29.65 -9.66 -28.01
N SER A 48 -29.62 -10.98 -27.85
CA SER A 48 -30.37 -11.66 -26.80
C SER A 48 -30.04 -11.03 -25.45
N VAL A 49 -31.05 -10.69 -24.65
CA VAL A 49 -30.84 -10.36 -23.24
C VAL A 49 -30.04 -11.49 -22.61
N PRO A 50 -28.84 -11.22 -22.07
CA PRO A 50 -28.08 -12.27 -21.41
C PRO A 50 -28.95 -12.79 -20.26
N ASP A 51 -29.21 -14.09 -20.24
CA ASP A 51 -30.04 -14.73 -19.22
C ASP A 51 -29.51 -14.49 -17.79
N LYS A 52 -28.24 -14.07 -17.65
CA LYS A 52 -27.56 -13.71 -16.41
C LYS A 52 -26.55 -12.60 -16.63
N ILE A 53 -26.40 -11.71 -15.65
CA ILE A 53 -25.26 -10.81 -15.55
C ILE A 53 -24.16 -11.45 -14.70
N GLU A 54 -22.93 -11.40 -15.20
CA GLU A 54 -21.70 -11.71 -14.46
C GLU A 54 -20.86 -10.44 -14.33
N LEU A 55 -20.64 -10.01 -13.09
CA LEU A 55 -19.85 -8.86 -12.71
C LEU A 55 -18.40 -9.29 -12.42
N GLU A 56 -17.44 -8.40 -12.67
CA GLU A 56 -16.02 -8.70 -12.50
C GLU A 56 -15.65 -8.98 -11.04
N ARG A 57 -15.00 -10.13 -10.81
CA ARG A 57 -14.50 -10.57 -9.50
C ARG A 57 -13.02 -10.27 -9.36
N ILE A 58 -12.58 -9.92 -8.15
CA ILE A 58 -11.15 -9.76 -7.87
C ILE A 58 -10.51 -11.13 -7.70
N SER A 59 -9.47 -11.40 -8.49
CA SER A 59 -8.61 -12.57 -8.32
C SER A 59 -7.42 -12.19 -7.44
N TYR A 60 -7.30 -12.84 -6.29
CA TYR A 60 -6.18 -12.68 -5.37
C TYR A 60 -5.55 -14.04 -5.08
N LYS A 61 -4.26 -14.16 -5.36
CA LYS A 61 -3.45 -15.32 -4.99
C LYS A 61 -2.54 -14.93 -3.83
N LYS A 62 -2.76 -15.54 -2.67
CA LYS A 62 -1.89 -15.37 -1.51
C LYS A 62 -0.48 -15.88 -1.82
N PRO A 63 0.58 -15.11 -1.50
CA PRO A 63 1.95 -15.60 -1.53
C PRO A 63 2.13 -16.86 -0.69
N THR A 64 3.04 -17.72 -1.10
CA THR A 64 3.42 -18.92 -0.35
C THR A 64 4.23 -18.55 0.90
N ASP A 65 4.29 -19.46 1.89
CA ASP A 65 5.05 -19.23 3.12
C ASP A 65 6.54 -18.97 2.84
N GLU A 66 7.11 -19.61 1.82
CA GLU A 66 8.51 -19.40 1.42
C GLU A 66 8.73 -18.00 0.84
N GLU A 67 7.79 -17.49 0.04
CA GLU A 67 7.85 -16.12 -0.51
C GLU A 67 7.69 -15.06 0.59
N ILE A 68 6.83 -15.32 1.59
CA ILE A 68 6.67 -14.44 2.76
C ILE A 68 7.96 -14.41 3.59
N LYS A 69 8.58 -15.58 3.80
CA LYS A 69 9.85 -15.69 4.50
C LYS A 69 10.97 -14.93 3.77
N GLN A 70 11.13 -15.14 2.45
CA GLN A 70 12.13 -14.44 1.65
C GLN A 70 11.92 -12.91 1.69
N THR A 71 10.67 -12.46 1.56
CA THR A 71 10.34 -11.03 1.66
C THR A 71 10.71 -10.47 3.03
N SER A 72 10.43 -11.22 4.11
CA SER A 72 10.77 -10.83 5.47
C SER A 72 12.29 -10.76 5.69
N GLU A 73 13.04 -11.71 5.14
CA GLU A 73 14.51 -11.74 5.19
C GLU A 73 15.11 -10.53 4.45
N GLU A 74 14.62 -10.21 3.25
CA GLU A 74 15.11 -9.05 2.48
C GLU A 74 14.81 -7.74 3.20
N LEU A 75 13.62 -7.59 3.80
CA LEU A 75 13.27 -6.41 4.61
C LEU A 75 14.14 -6.24 5.86
N LEU A 76 14.69 -7.34 6.39
CA LEU A 76 15.55 -7.34 7.59
C LEU A 76 17.04 -7.44 7.27
N LYS A 77 17.42 -7.44 5.99
CA LYS A 77 18.80 -7.63 5.52
C LYS A 77 19.76 -6.55 6.03
N ASP A 78 19.37 -5.29 5.93
CA ASP A 78 20.20 -4.18 6.41
C ASP A 78 20.37 -4.23 7.93
N TYR A 79 19.28 -4.56 8.65
CA TYR A 79 19.34 -4.77 10.09
C TYR A 79 20.30 -5.91 10.46
N LYS A 80 20.25 -7.03 9.72
CA LYS A 80 21.15 -8.17 9.93
C LYS A 80 22.61 -7.78 9.68
N ASN A 81 22.90 -7.22 8.51
CA ASN A 81 24.25 -6.89 8.08
C ASN A 81 24.89 -5.83 8.98
N SER A 82 24.13 -4.77 9.31
CA SER A 82 24.63 -3.71 10.20
C SER A 82 24.90 -4.23 11.62
N SER A 83 24.02 -5.07 12.16
CA SER A 83 24.20 -5.61 13.52
C SER A 83 25.41 -6.55 13.61
N ILE A 84 25.58 -7.46 12.63
CA ILE A 84 26.74 -8.35 12.58
C ILE A 84 28.03 -7.52 12.45
N LYS A 85 28.04 -6.55 11.53
CA LYS A 85 29.19 -5.67 11.33
C LYS A 85 29.55 -4.90 12.59
N ASN A 86 28.56 -4.36 13.32
CA ASN A 86 28.81 -3.64 14.57
C ASN A 86 29.45 -4.55 15.63
N ILE A 87 29.00 -5.80 15.75
CA ILE A 87 29.62 -6.79 16.64
C ILE A 87 31.06 -7.03 16.19
N ASP A 88 31.30 -7.32 14.91
CA ASP A 88 32.65 -7.54 14.40
C ASP A 88 33.59 -6.36 14.63
N ASP A 89 33.14 -5.14 14.34
CA ASP A 89 33.93 -3.91 14.50
C ASP A 89 34.23 -3.62 15.97
N GLU A 90 33.29 -3.89 16.89
CA GLU A 90 33.51 -3.72 18.33
C GLU A 90 34.58 -4.66 18.86
N TYR A 91 34.46 -5.96 18.54
CA TYR A 91 35.40 -6.96 19.01
C TYR A 91 36.78 -6.80 18.36
N LYS A 92 36.84 -6.45 17.07
CA LYS A 92 38.10 -6.16 16.39
C LYS A 92 38.85 -4.99 17.03
N LYS A 93 38.16 -3.90 17.40
CA LYS A 93 38.80 -2.77 18.11
C LYS A 93 39.39 -3.21 19.46
N LYS A 94 38.71 -4.10 20.18
CA LYS A 94 39.21 -4.65 21.45
C LYS A 94 40.44 -5.54 21.22
N GLU A 95 40.41 -6.40 20.20
CA GLU A 95 41.56 -7.23 19.80
C GLU A 95 42.77 -6.37 19.41
N ASP A 96 42.57 -5.37 18.54
CA ASP A 96 43.63 -4.48 18.07
C ASP A 96 44.30 -3.74 19.24
N ASN A 97 43.51 -3.30 20.24
CA ASN A 97 44.05 -2.69 21.45
C ASN A 97 44.90 -3.66 22.27
N LEU A 98 44.46 -4.92 22.44
CA LEU A 98 45.23 -5.93 23.17
C LEU A 98 46.52 -6.29 22.44
N TYR A 99 46.51 -6.42 21.12
CA TYR A 99 47.71 -6.64 20.32
C TYR A 99 48.68 -5.45 20.40
N SER A 100 48.16 -4.21 20.35
CA SER A 100 48.96 -3.00 20.53
C SER A 100 49.63 -2.98 21.90
N ASN A 101 48.88 -3.23 22.97
CA ASN A 101 49.40 -3.30 24.34
C ASN A 101 50.49 -4.38 24.46
N LYS A 102 50.27 -5.57 23.87
CA LYS A 102 51.25 -6.66 23.87
C LYS A 102 52.57 -6.24 23.21
N SER A 103 52.51 -5.58 22.06
CA SER A 103 53.70 -5.05 21.37
C SER A 103 54.43 -4.01 22.21
N GLN A 104 53.71 -3.08 22.85
CA GLN A 104 54.29 -2.07 23.72
C GLN A 104 54.99 -2.69 24.95
N LEU A 105 54.43 -3.75 25.53
CA LEU A 105 55.07 -4.46 26.64
C LEU A 105 56.41 -5.08 26.24
N ILE A 106 56.47 -5.69 25.05
CA ILE A 106 57.70 -6.28 24.50
C ILE A 106 58.75 -5.17 24.27
N GLU A 107 58.37 -4.08 23.60
CA GLU A 107 59.28 -2.96 23.33
C GLU A 107 59.81 -2.31 24.63
N ASN A 108 58.94 -2.13 25.62
CA ASN A 108 59.32 -1.57 26.91
C ASN A 108 60.27 -2.50 27.69
N ASN A 109 60.05 -3.81 27.63
CA ASN A 109 60.93 -4.80 28.24
C ASN A 109 62.32 -4.77 27.60
N ASP A 110 62.39 -4.74 26.27
CA ASP A 110 63.65 -4.67 25.52
C ASP A 110 64.41 -3.36 25.81
N SER A 111 63.70 -2.23 25.85
CA SER A 111 64.28 -0.94 26.24
C SER A 111 64.83 -0.96 27.67
N THR A 112 64.11 -1.59 28.60
CA THR A 112 64.52 -1.70 30.00
C THR A 112 65.76 -2.59 30.14
N LYS A 113 65.80 -3.72 29.42
CA LYS A 113 66.98 -4.59 29.36
C LYS A 113 68.21 -3.87 28.82
N GLN A 114 68.06 -3.05 27.78
CA GLN A 114 69.16 -2.23 27.24
C GLN A 114 69.69 -1.24 28.29
N LYS A 115 68.81 -0.49 28.96
CA LYS A 115 69.22 0.44 30.03
C LYS A 115 69.94 -0.28 31.17
N LEU A 116 69.46 -1.47 31.54
CA LEU A 116 70.07 -2.28 32.58
C LEU A 116 71.44 -2.81 32.15
N ASN A 117 71.58 -3.22 30.89
CA ASN A 117 72.87 -3.61 30.32
C ASN A 117 73.91 -2.48 30.43
N ASP A 118 73.51 -1.27 30.07
CA ASP A 118 74.38 -0.09 30.09
C ASP A 118 74.78 0.24 31.53
N TYR A 119 73.83 0.21 32.46
CA TYR A 119 74.08 0.40 33.90
C TYR A 119 75.15 -0.56 34.43
N TYR A 120 75.00 -1.87 34.20
CA TYR A 120 75.97 -2.87 34.68
C TYR A 120 77.32 -2.76 33.97
N THR A 121 77.33 -2.40 32.69
CA THR A 121 78.57 -2.17 31.93
C THR A 121 79.35 -0.98 32.50
N ASP A 122 78.67 0.12 32.80
CA ASP A 122 79.29 1.31 33.38
C ASP A 122 79.73 1.07 34.83
N ALA A 123 78.94 0.35 35.62
CA ALA A 123 79.33 -0.07 36.97
C ALA A 123 80.61 -0.92 36.96
N SER A 124 80.70 -1.88 36.04
CA SER A 124 81.88 -2.75 35.89
C SER A 124 83.13 -1.96 35.47
N LYS A 125 83.01 -1.09 34.44
CA LYS A 125 84.10 -0.20 34.00
C LYS A 125 84.62 0.70 35.13
N ASN A 126 83.71 1.24 35.95
CA ASN A 126 84.08 2.09 37.07
C ASN A 126 84.87 1.32 38.15
N VAL A 127 84.46 0.09 38.47
CA VAL A 127 85.21 -0.78 39.39
C VAL A 127 86.60 -1.11 38.83
N GLU A 128 86.68 -1.50 37.55
CA GLU A 128 87.96 -1.80 36.88
C GLU A 128 88.91 -0.59 36.87
N ALA A 129 88.40 0.60 36.51
CA ALA A 129 89.17 1.83 36.50
C ALA A 129 89.72 2.20 37.90
N GLN A 130 88.91 2.04 38.94
CA GLN A 130 89.35 2.27 40.33
C GLN A 130 90.39 1.22 40.78
N ALA A 131 90.18 -0.04 40.41
CA ALA A 131 91.12 -1.12 40.72
C ALA A 131 92.47 -0.92 40.04
N LEU A 132 92.47 -0.53 38.76
CA LEU A 132 93.67 -0.17 37.99
C LEU A 132 94.44 0.99 38.63
N LYS A 133 93.75 2.08 38.98
CA LYS A 133 94.37 3.25 39.64
C LYS A 133 95.04 2.88 40.97
N ARG A 134 94.58 1.83 41.64
CA ARG A 134 95.10 1.35 42.93
C ARG A 134 96.08 0.17 42.80
N GLY A 135 96.33 -0.35 41.59
CA GLY A 135 97.16 -1.54 41.37
C GLY A 135 96.54 -2.85 41.87
N LEU A 136 95.21 -2.89 42.06
CA LEU A 136 94.47 -4.01 42.65
C LEU A 136 93.67 -4.82 41.63
N SER A 137 93.93 -4.67 40.33
CA SER A 137 93.11 -5.25 39.26
C SER A 137 92.94 -6.78 39.31
N ARG A 138 93.89 -7.49 39.93
CA ARG A 138 93.83 -8.96 40.12
C ARG A 138 93.44 -9.37 41.54
N SER A 139 92.98 -8.43 42.37
CA SER A 139 92.52 -8.72 43.72
C SER A 139 91.24 -9.56 43.67
N SER A 140 91.16 -10.58 44.52
CA SER A 140 89.95 -11.38 44.70
C SER A 140 88.72 -10.52 45.05
N ILE A 141 88.93 -9.36 45.69
CA ILE A 141 87.86 -8.42 46.02
C ILE A 141 87.23 -7.84 44.74
N VAL A 142 88.06 -7.45 43.76
CA VAL A 142 87.58 -6.87 42.50
C VAL A 142 86.88 -7.92 41.67
N ILE A 143 87.44 -9.13 41.58
CA ILE A 143 86.84 -10.27 40.88
C ILE A 143 85.46 -10.61 41.49
N ASN A 144 85.38 -10.77 42.80
CA ASN A 144 84.11 -11.05 43.47
C ASN A 144 83.06 -9.95 43.25
N GLN A 145 83.48 -8.69 43.16
CA GLN A 145 82.56 -7.58 42.91
C GLN A 145 82.03 -7.58 41.47
N LEU A 146 82.87 -7.89 40.49
CA LEU A 146 82.45 -8.06 39.09
C LEU A 146 81.51 -9.26 38.93
N ASP A 147 81.84 -10.40 39.56
CA ASP A 147 80.97 -11.59 39.58
C ASP A 147 79.60 -11.29 40.21
N ALA A 148 79.57 -10.46 41.27
CA ALA A 148 78.33 -10.05 41.92
C ALA A 148 77.45 -9.18 40.99
N PHE A 149 78.05 -8.29 40.20
CA PHE A 149 77.32 -7.52 39.20
C PHE A 149 76.77 -8.39 38.09
N GLU A 150 77.53 -9.37 37.59
CA GLU A 150 77.06 -10.28 36.55
C GLU A 150 75.88 -11.14 37.05
N LYS A 151 75.96 -11.67 38.27
CA LYS A 151 74.85 -12.39 38.90
C LYS A 151 73.62 -11.50 39.06
N SER A 152 73.79 -10.28 39.56
CA SER A 152 72.66 -9.34 39.75
C SER A 152 72.00 -8.99 38.42
N LYS A 153 72.79 -8.80 37.36
CA LYS A 153 72.28 -8.58 36.00
C LYS A 153 71.44 -9.75 35.50
N ILE A 154 71.92 -10.97 35.69
CA ILE A 154 71.17 -12.19 35.32
C ILE A 154 69.86 -12.28 36.09
N ASP A 155 69.89 -12.03 37.40
CA ASP A 155 68.69 -12.08 38.24
C ASP A 155 67.65 -11.02 37.85
N ASP A 156 68.09 -9.81 37.54
CA ASP A 156 67.18 -8.74 37.11
C ASP A 156 66.61 -8.99 35.70
N TYR A 157 67.40 -9.52 34.77
CA TYR A 157 66.88 -9.97 33.47
C TYR A 157 65.83 -11.06 33.63
N LYS A 158 66.08 -12.02 34.52
CA LYS A 158 65.12 -13.09 34.80
C LYS A 158 63.81 -12.53 35.35
N LYS A 159 63.85 -11.59 36.30
CA LYS A 159 62.64 -10.94 36.83
C LYS A 159 61.85 -10.22 35.73
N LEU A 160 62.54 -9.49 34.86
CA LEU A 160 61.91 -8.80 33.72
C LEU A 160 61.23 -9.79 32.76
N ASP A 161 61.88 -10.91 32.45
CA ASP A 161 61.31 -11.94 31.58
C ASP A 161 60.14 -12.69 32.22
N ASP A 162 60.22 -12.98 33.51
CA ASP A 162 59.13 -13.60 34.28
C ASP A 162 57.91 -12.65 34.32
N GLU A 163 58.12 -11.35 34.53
CA GLU A 163 57.07 -10.34 34.54
C GLU A 163 56.43 -10.17 33.15
N LEU A 164 57.24 -10.01 32.09
CA LEU A 164 56.74 -9.91 30.72
C LEU A 164 55.95 -11.16 30.34
N SER A 165 56.45 -12.35 30.67
CA SER A 165 55.76 -13.61 30.38
C SER A 165 54.40 -13.68 31.08
N SER A 166 54.32 -13.25 32.33
CA SER A 166 53.05 -13.19 33.08
C SER A 166 52.06 -12.24 32.43
N GLN A 167 52.50 -11.04 32.03
CA GLN A 167 51.64 -10.04 31.40
C GLN A 167 51.16 -10.49 30.00
N ILE A 168 52.05 -11.09 29.19
CA ILE A 168 51.68 -11.67 27.89
C ILE A 168 50.66 -12.80 28.06
N ASN A 169 50.83 -13.65 29.06
CA ASN A 169 49.89 -14.74 29.34
C ASN A 169 48.51 -14.21 29.74
N ALA A 170 48.45 -13.15 30.54
CA ALA A 170 47.19 -12.47 30.86
C ALA A 170 46.50 -11.92 29.61
N ILE A 171 47.22 -11.23 28.73
CA ILE A 171 46.67 -10.72 27.46
C ILE A 171 46.18 -11.86 26.57
N ASN A 172 46.93 -12.96 26.46
CA ASN A 172 46.50 -14.11 25.67
C ASN A 172 45.22 -14.75 26.24
N PHE A 173 45.07 -14.78 27.57
CA PHE A 173 43.84 -15.24 28.21
C PHE A 173 42.67 -14.31 27.88
N GLU A 174 42.87 -13.00 27.95
CA GLU A 174 41.86 -12.01 27.56
C GLU A 174 41.45 -12.13 26.09
N LEU A 175 42.40 -12.34 25.16
CA LEU A 175 42.11 -12.58 23.74
C LEU A 175 41.25 -13.83 23.54
N ASN A 176 41.55 -14.93 24.24
CA ASN A 176 40.73 -16.15 24.16
C ASN A 176 39.32 -15.94 24.73
N ALA A 177 39.21 -15.23 25.85
CA ALA A 177 37.93 -14.87 26.44
C ALA A 177 37.11 -13.97 25.49
N LEU A 178 37.77 -13.01 24.83
CA LEU A 178 37.18 -12.09 23.88
C LEU A 178 36.60 -12.83 22.65
N SER A 179 37.29 -13.85 22.15
CA SER A 179 36.77 -14.74 21.09
C SER A 179 35.48 -15.44 21.54
N SER A 180 35.46 -15.99 22.75
CA SER A 180 34.26 -16.66 23.30
C SER A 180 33.09 -15.69 23.50
N GLN A 181 33.39 -14.46 23.94
CA GLN A 181 32.38 -13.41 24.10
C GLN A 181 31.81 -12.98 22.74
N LYS A 182 32.65 -12.87 21.71
CA LYS A 182 32.22 -12.58 20.34
C LYS A 182 31.25 -13.64 19.83
N ASP A 183 31.58 -14.91 19.98
CA ASP A 183 30.71 -16.02 19.57
C ASP A 183 29.37 -15.99 20.32
N ASN A 184 29.40 -15.71 21.62
CA ASN A 184 28.18 -15.55 22.41
C ASN A 184 27.33 -14.36 21.96
N ALA A 185 27.96 -13.23 21.60
CA ALA A 185 27.26 -12.06 21.07
C ALA A 185 26.60 -12.37 19.72
N LEU A 186 27.30 -13.05 18.81
CA LEU A 186 26.77 -13.49 17.51
C LEU A 186 25.61 -14.48 17.69
N ASN A 187 25.73 -15.44 18.61
CA ASN A 187 24.66 -16.38 18.90
C ASN A 187 23.43 -15.69 19.50
N SER A 188 23.63 -14.78 20.44
CA SER A 188 22.54 -13.98 21.03
C SER A 188 21.84 -13.11 19.98
N PHE A 189 22.61 -12.53 19.07
CA PHE A 189 22.08 -11.81 17.92
C PHE A 189 21.26 -12.72 17.00
N ASN A 190 21.76 -13.91 16.67
CA ASN A 190 21.04 -14.87 15.81
C ASN A 190 19.69 -15.29 16.42
N ILE A 191 19.63 -15.52 17.73
CA ILE A 191 18.38 -15.80 18.44
C ILE A 191 17.41 -14.61 18.33
N SER A 192 17.90 -13.40 18.61
CA SER A 192 17.08 -12.18 18.54
C SER A 192 16.59 -11.89 17.13
N TYR A 193 17.43 -12.14 16.13
CA TYR A 193 17.10 -12.00 14.71
C TYR A 193 16.02 -13.02 14.31
N ALA A 194 16.12 -14.27 14.75
CA ALA A 194 15.11 -15.29 14.48
C ALA A 194 13.73 -14.90 15.04
N VAL A 195 13.69 -14.35 16.27
CA VAL A 195 12.44 -13.83 16.86
C VAL A 195 11.88 -12.70 16.00
N LYS A 196 12.71 -11.71 15.67
CA LYS A 196 12.29 -10.56 14.86
C LYS A 196 11.83 -10.95 13.45
N LEU A 197 12.46 -11.95 12.85
CA LEU A 197 12.05 -12.52 11.57
C LEU A 197 10.68 -13.17 11.69
N GLN A 198 10.44 -13.95 12.74
CA GLN A 198 9.15 -14.58 12.99
C GLN A 198 8.04 -13.55 13.21
N GLU A 199 8.31 -12.49 13.98
CA GLU A 199 7.38 -11.38 14.17
C GLU A 199 7.02 -10.72 12.83
N LYS A 200 8.02 -10.53 11.94
CA LYS A 200 7.79 -9.94 10.63
C LYS A 200 6.96 -10.85 9.71
N ILE A 201 7.23 -12.16 9.74
CA ILE A 201 6.44 -13.17 9.02
C ILE A 201 4.99 -13.14 9.48
N ASN A 202 4.75 -13.17 10.79
CA ASN A 202 3.40 -13.15 11.37
C ASN A 202 2.65 -11.87 10.95
N SER A 203 3.30 -10.71 11.04
CA SER A 203 2.72 -9.44 10.61
C SER A 203 2.32 -9.45 9.13
N LEU A 204 3.17 -9.97 8.24
CA LEU A 204 2.82 -10.10 6.82
C LEU A 204 1.68 -11.10 6.60
N GLN A 205 1.67 -12.23 7.30
CA GLN A 205 0.58 -13.20 7.22
C GLN A 205 -0.76 -12.61 7.64
N GLU A 206 -0.79 -11.79 8.69
CA GLU A 206 -1.99 -11.07 9.13
C GLU A 206 -2.48 -10.07 8.07
N GLU A 207 -1.58 -9.28 7.48
CA GLU A 207 -1.91 -8.34 6.40
C GLU A 207 -2.47 -9.06 5.16
N LEU A 208 -1.84 -10.17 4.75
CA LEU A 208 -2.29 -10.97 3.62
C LEU A 208 -3.66 -11.61 3.89
N THR A 209 -3.90 -12.08 5.11
CA THR A 209 -5.19 -12.66 5.51
C THR A 209 -6.30 -11.61 5.54
N LYS A 210 -6.01 -10.38 5.98
CA LYS A 210 -6.96 -9.26 5.87
C LYS A 210 -7.31 -8.97 4.42
N LYS A 211 -6.32 -8.89 3.53
CA LYS A 211 -6.52 -8.67 2.10
C LYS A 211 -7.33 -9.79 1.44
N GLU A 212 -7.08 -11.04 1.81
CA GLU A 212 -7.85 -12.20 1.35
C GLU A 212 -9.33 -12.09 1.77
N ASN A 213 -9.59 -11.74 3.03
CA ASN A 213 -10.95 -11.55 3.53
C ASN A 213 -11.67 -10.37 2.85
N GLU A 214 -10.97 -9.27 2.55
CA GLU A 214 -11.53 -8.15 1.80
C GLU A 214 -11.95 -8.56 0.38
N VAL A 215 -11.12 -9.37 -0.29
CA VAL A 215 -11.43 -9.91 -1.63
C VAL A 215 -12.61 -10.86 -1.59
N ILE A 216 -12.67 -11.76 -0.60
CA ILE A 216 -13.81 -12.67 -0.40
C ILE A 216 -15.09 -11.86 -0.17
N LYS A 217 -15.04 -10.85 0.71
CA LYS A 217 -16.20 -9.99 1.01
C LYS A 217 -16.68 -9.26 -0.24
N TYR A 218 -15.76 -8.67 -1.01
CA TYR A 218 -16.08 -8.01 -2.27
C TYR A 218 -16.74 -8.99 -3.26
N ASN A 219 -16.14 -10.18 -3.46
CA ASN A 219 -16.68 -11.17 -4.38
C ASN A 219 -18.06 -11.70 -3.94
N ASN A 220 -18.30 -11.83 -2.63
CA ASN A 220 -19.62 -12.17 -2.09
C ASN A 220 -20.63 -11.05 -2.29
N GLU A 221 -20.26 -9.79 -2.08
CA GLU A 221 -21.13 -8.64 -2.38
C GLU A 221 -21.50 -8.56 -3.85
N ILE A 222 -20.55 -8.85 -4.74
CA ILE A 222 -20.78 -8.98 -6.17
C ILE A 222 -21.77 -10.11 -6.46
N ALA A 223 -21.57 -11.30 -5.89
CA ALA A 223 -22.46 -12.44 -6.07
C ALA A 223 -23.91 -12.16 -5.59
N VAL A 224 -24.06 -11.43 -4.47
CA VAL A 224 -25.38 -11.00 -3.98
C VAL A 224 -26.03 -10.03 -4.96
N LYS A 225 -25.29 -9.04 -5.47
CA LYS A 225 -25.80 -8.09 -6.48
C LYS A 225 -26.20 -8.79 -7.78
N GLU A 226 -25.41 -9.76 -8.25
CA GLU A 226 -25.75 -10.61 -9.39
C GLU A 226 -27.04 -11.38 -9.14
N ALA A 227 -27.17 -12.02 -7.97
CA ALA A 227 -28.36 -12.81 -7.61
C ALA A 227 -29.61 -11.95 -7.46
N GLU A 228 -29.52 -10.78 -6.81
CA GLU A 228 -30.62 -9.83 -6.70
C GLU A 228 -31.06 -9.30 -8.07
N PHE A 229 -30.10 -9.01 -8.95
CA PHE A 229 -30.39 -8.59 -10.31
C PHE A 229 -31.09 -9.70 -11.08
N ASN A 230 -30.51 -10.90 -11.12
CA ASN A 230 -31.06 -12.05 -11.82
C ASN A 230 -32.44 -12.44 -11.27
N LYS A 231 -32.66 -12.36 -9.95
CA LYS A 231 -33.98 -12.58 -9.35
C LYS A 231 -35.01 -11.55 -9.83
N LYS A 232 -34.65 -10.27 -9.90
CA LYS A 232 -35.54 -9.24 -10.47
C LYS A 232 -35.86 -9.53 -11.93
N VAL A 233 -34.88 -9.99 -12.70
CA VAL A 233 -35.09 -10.45 -14.08
C VAL A 233 -36.06 -11.63 -14.15
N ASP A 234 -35.91 -12.63 -13.28
CA ASP A 234 -36.79 -13.80 -13.25
C ASP A 234 -38.22 -13.48 -12.75
N GLU A 235 -38.36 -12.59 -11.77
CA GLU A 235 -39.66 -12.08 -11.32
C GLU A 235 -40.37 -11.28 -12.42
N LEU A 236 -39.63 -10.47 -13.18
CA LEU A 236 -40.12 -9.82 -14.40
C LEU A 236 -40.55 -10.85 -15.46
N LYS A 237 -39.77 -11.90 -15.69
CA LYS A 237 -40.12 -12.98 -16.62
C LYS A 237 -41.38 -13.75 -16.20
N ASN A 238 -41.58 -13.99 -14.90
CA ASN A 238 -42.70 -14.79 -14.37
C ASN A 238 -44.01 -14.01 -14.17
N SER A 239 -43.95 -12.69 -14.05
CA SER A 239 -45.11 -11.81 -13.81
C SER A 239 -45.81 -11.34 -15.08
N ILE A 240 -45.37 -11.79 -16.25
CA ILE A 240 -45.81 -11.29 -17.55
C ILE A 240 -46.59 -12.37 -18.30
N ASP A 241 -47.91 -12.18 -18.37
CA ASP A 241 -48.75 -12.85 -19.37
C ASP A 241 -48.19 -12.57 -20.77
N LYS A 242 -48.22 -13.59 -21.64
CA LYS A 242 -47.51 -13.70 -22.92
C LYS A 242 -47.62 -12.52 -23.91
N ASP A 243 -48.49 -11.53 -23.65
CA ASP A 243 -48.71 -10.38 -24.53
C ASP A 243 -47.75 -9.20 -24.29
N ASN A 244 -46.97 -9.17 -23.20
CA ASN A 244 -46.05 -8.06 -22.85
C ASN A 244 -44.55 -8.46 -22.77
N TRP A 245 -44.19 -9.59 -23.37
CA TRP A 245 -42.85 -10.17 -23.30
C TRP A 245 -41.73 -9.28 -23.88
N GLU A 246 -42.03 -8.50 -24.92
CA GLU A 246 -41.07 -7.62 -25.60
C GLU A 246 -40.71 -6.36 -24.79
N GLU A 247 -41.62 -5.87 -23.95
CA GLU A 247 -41.41 -4.66 -23.13
C GLU A 247 -40.63 -4.96 -21.85
N ALA A 248 -40.77 -6.18 -21.33
CA ALA A 248 -40.04 -6.72 -20.18
C ALA A 248 -38.54 -6.90 -20.44
N ILE A 249 -38.23 -7.47 -21.60
CA ILE A 249 -36.87 -7.80 -22.05
C ILE A 249 -36.07 -6.51 -22.31
N LYS A 250 -36.71 -5.46 -22.82
CA LYS A 250 -36.09 -4.13 -22.98
C LYS A 250 -35.69 -3.48 -21.65
N ASN A 251 -36.52 -3.60 -20.61
CA ASN A 251 -36.19 -3.02 -19.30
C ASN A 251 -35.01 -3.74 -18.64
N VAL A 252 -34.92 -5.06 -18.77
CA VAL A 252 -33.80 -5.83 -18.21
C VAL A 252 -32.47 -5.52 -18.90
N ASP A 253 -32.43 -5.39 -20.23
CA ASP A 253 -31.19 -5.05 -20.97
C ASP A 253 -30.66 -3.65 -20.61
N LEU A 254 -31.56 -2.67 -20.51
CA LEU A 254 -31.22 -1.28 -20.21
C LEU A 254 -30.76 -1.09 -18.75
N TYR A 255 -31.38 -1.82 -17.81
CA TYR A 255 -30.93 -1.83 -16.41
C TYR A 255 -29.58 -2.52 -16.25
N GLY A 256 -29.30 -3.57 -17.02
CA GLY A 256 -28.04 -4.31 -16.99
C GLY A 256 -26.84 -3.54 -17.55
N LYS A 257 -27.04 -2.77 -18.63
CA LYS A 257 -25.95 -2.05 -19.32
C LYS A 257 -25.59 -0.67 -18.75
N TYR A 258 -26.54 0.08 -18.14
CA TYR A 258 -26.31 1.51 -17.84
C TYR A 258 -26.83 2.04 -16.49
N GLY A 259 -27.67 1.28 -15.77
CA GLY A 259 -28.36 1.77 -14.57
C GLY A 259 -29.46 2.82 -14.88
N SER A 260 -30.55 2.82 -14.08
CA SER A 260 -31.82 3.51 -14.41
C SER A 260 -31.76 5.03 -14.58
N LYS A 261 -30.80 5.73 -13.96
CA LYS A 261 -30.86 7.19 -13.84
C LYS A 261 -30.41 7.98 -15.08
N ILE A 262 -29.63 7.40 -15.99
CA ILE A 262 -29.02 8.15 -17.10
C ILE A 262 -29.95 8.20 -18.32
N ILE A 263 -30.69 7.12 -18.59
CA ILE A 263 -31.57 7.00 -19.76
C ILE A 263 -32.88 7.77 -19.56
N ASP A 264 -33.46 7.70 -18.36
CA ASP A 264 -34.62 8.53 -18.02
C ASP A 264 -34.29 10.02 -18.12
N LYS A 265 -33.07 10.42 -17.73
CA LYS A 265 -32.62 11.80 -17.85
C LYS A 265 -32.54 12.26 -19.31
N ALA A 266 -31.89 11.49 -20.19
CA ALA A 266 -31.77 11.86 -21.61
C ALA A 266 -33.12 11.86 -22.34
N ARG A 267 -33.99 10.87 -22.08
CA ARG A 267 -35.35 10.83 -22.64
C ARG A 267 -36.17 12.03 -22.18
N ASN A 268 -36.15 12.31 -20.88
CA ASN A 268 -36.95 13.39 -20.32
C ASN A 268 -36.42 14.77 -20.75
N GLU A 269 -35.11 14.93 -20.96
CA GLU A 269 -34.51 16.14 -21.54
C GLU A 269 -34.99 16.36 -22.99
N GLU A 270 -35.01 15.33 -23.85
CA GLU A 270 -35.49 15.47 -25.24
C GLU A 270 -37.00 15.72 -25.31
N ILE A 271 -37.80 15.03 -24.48
CA ILE A 271 -39.25 15.29 -24.35
C ILE A 271 -39.47 16.74 -23.92
N TYR A 272 -38.77 17.19 -22.88
CA TYR A 272 -38.92 18.55 -22.36
C TYR A 272 -38.55 19.61 -23.40
N SER A 273 -37.43 19.45 -24.14
CA SER A 273 -37.06 20.39 -25.20
C SER A 273 -38.06 20.43 -26.34
N THR A 274 -38.53 19.26 -26.82
CA THR A 274 -39.49 19.21 -27.93
C THR A 274 -40.87 19.72 -27.54
N VAL A 275 -41.28 19.50 -26.29
CA VAL A 275 -42.53 20.07 -25.77
C VAL A 275 -42.43 21.57 -25.65
N LYS A 276 -41.31 22.09 -25.15
CA LYS A 276 -41.06 23.52 -25.07
C LYS A 276 -41.17 24.20 -26.44
N GLU A 277 -40.43 23.71 -27.43
CA GLU A 277 -40.44 24.22 -28.81
C GLU A 277 -41.85 24.17 -29.44
N TYR A 278 -42.66 23.17 -29.09
CA TYR A 278 -44.03 23.08 -29.57
C TYR A 278 -44.95 24.10 -28.92
N LEU A 279 -44.87 24.25 -27.59
CA LEU A 279 -45.68 25.21 -26.84
C LEU A 279 -45.36 26.66 -27.26
N ASP A 280 -44.09 26.98 -27.49
CA ASP A 280 -43.65 28.29 -28.02
C ASP A 280 -44.26 28.64 -29.39
N SER A 281 -44.73 27.64 -30.15
CA SER A 281 -45.34 27.83 -31.47
C SER A 281 -46.86 28.02 -31.44
N LEU A 282 -47.49 27.87 -30.28
CA LEU A 282 -48.93 28.01 -30.10
C LEU A 282 -49.32 29.45 -29.76
N ASN A 283 -50.57 29.83 -30.03
CA ASN A 283 -51.16 31.05 -29.47
C ASN A 283 -51.72 30.82 -28.06
N ASP A 284 -51.98 31.90 -27.32
CA ASP A 284 -52.39 31.86 -25.90
C ASP A 284 -53.59 30.94 -25.63
N GLU A 285 -54.60 30.93 -26.52
CA GLU A 285 -55.78 30.08 -26.37
C GLU A 285 -55.49 28.59 -26.63
N GLU A 286 -54.61 28.29 -27.59
CA GLU A 286 -54.15 26.92 -27.90
C GLU A 286 -53.22 26.40 -26.80
N LEU A 287 -52.38 27.27 -26.25
CA LEU A 287 -51.48 27.00 -25.14
C LEU A 287 -52.27 26.62 -23.87
N GLU A 288 -53.26 27.44 -23.48
CA GLU A 288 -54.11 27.17 -22.32
C GLU A 288 -54.88 25.85 -22.44
N TYR A 289 -55.34 25.53 -23.66
CA TYR A 289 -56.03 24.27 -23.94
C TYR A 289 -55.10 23.06 -23.80
N VAL A 290 -53.88 23.12 -24.35
CA VAL A 290 -52.89 22.02 -24.24
C VAL A 290 -52.42 21.85 -22.79
N LEU A 291 -52.14 22.95 -22.09
CA LEU A 291 -51.71 22.89 -20.69
C LEU A 291 -52.80 22.34 -19.77
N SER A 292 -54.08 22.59 -20.08
CA SER A 292 -55.21 22.08 -19.29
C SER A 292 -55.59 20.64 -19.64
N ASP A 293 -55.01 20.05 -20.67
CA ASP A 293 -55.34 18.70 -21.13
C ASP A 293 -54.83 17.62 -20.14
N PRO A 294 -55.72 16.73 -19.65
CA PRO A 294 -55.35 15.68 -18.70
C PRO A 294 -54.33 14.68 -19.24
N ASP A 295 -54.36 14.37 -20.53
CA ASP A 295 -53.47 13.37 -21.14
C ASP A 295 -52.07 13.95 -21.33
N PHE A 296 -51.96 15.21 -21.77
CA PHE A 296 -50.70 15.94 -21.81
C PHE A 296 -50.05 16.04 -20.42
N LYS A 297 -50.84 16.41 -19.40
CA LYS A 297 -50.39 16.45 -18.00
C LYS A 297 -49.87 15.10 -17.52
N LYS A 298 -50.61 14.03 -17.82
CA LYS A 298 -50.23 12.66 -17.46
C LYS A 298 -48.93 12.22 -18.14
N LYS A 299 -48.74 12.55 -19.42
CA LYS A 299 -47.54 12.18 -20.19
C LYS A 299 -46.28 12.95 -19.78
N MET A 300 -46.43 14.20 -19.34
CA MET A 300 -45.32 15.03 -18.87
C MET A 300 -44.84 14.66 -17.45
N GLY A 301 -45.69 14.04 -16.63
CA GLY A 301 -45.31 13.56 -15.29
C GLY A 301 -44.73 14.68 -14.41
N ASP A 302 -43.59 14.41 -13.77
CA ASP A 302 -42.92 15.36 -12.86
C ASP A 302 -42.43 16.64 -13.55
N TYR A 303 -42.24 16.61 -14.87
CA TYR A 303 -41.83 17.78 -15.64
C TYR A 303 -43.00 18.68 -16.03
N TYR A 304 -44.25 18.24 -15.84
CA TYR A 304 -45.43 19.04 -16.12
C TYR A 304 -45.44 20.32 -15.28
N SER A 305 -45.14 20.23 -13.98
CA SER A 305 -45.13 21.38 -13.09
C SER A 305 -44.15 22.45 -13.56
N LYS A 306 -42.97 22.03 -14.05
CA LYS A 306 -41.95 22.93 -14.57
C LYS A 306 -42.39 23.63 -15.87
N ILE A 307 -43.02 22.88 -16.78
CA ILE A 307 -43.57 23.46 -18.02
C ILE A 307 -44.74 24.39 -17.70
N TYR A 308 -45.64 24.00 -16.80
CA TYR A 308 -46.80 24.81 -16.43
C TYR A 308 -46.40 26.15 -15.78
N GLU A 309 -45.33 26.18 -14.97
CA GLU A 309 -44.80 27.42 -14.39
C GLU A 309 -44.13 28.34 -15.42
N GLU A 310 -43.50 27.78 -16.45
CA GLU A 310 -42.81 28.57 -17.49
C GLU A 310 -43.78 29.27 -18.46
N TYR A 311 -45.01 28.79 -18.59
CA TYR A 311 -46.01 29.23 -19.58
C TYR A 311 -47.30 29.80 -18.96
N ARG A 312 -47.27 30.12 -17.66
CA ARG A 312 -48.37 30.79 -16.92
C ARG A 312 -48.17 32.30 -16.86
#